data_AF-A0A526YGW1-F1
#
_entry.id   AF-A0A526YGW1-F1
#
_cell.length_a   1.000
_cell.length_b   1.000
_cell.length_c   1.000
_cell.angle_alpha   90.00
_cell.angle_beta   90.00
_cell.angle_gamma   90.00
#
_symmetry.space_group_name_H-M   'P 1'
#
loop_
_entity.id
_entity.type
_entity.pdbx_description
1 polymer ?
#
loop_
_entity_poly.entity_id
_entity_poly.type
_entity_poly.pdbx_seq_one_letter_code
_entity_poly.pdbx_strand_id
1 'polypeptide(L)'
;MAFRFVHTADVHLDSPLRSLALRNPELGELYDGDQTSMKTARFLSEQIRRLDQAGVRVFIIRGNHDALSKITRELAYPESVKVYGGRPEAISLESGDRATPVVIHGLSFAQAQCPESLVGKYKPRVEGAVNIGLLHTSLAGTRGHDPYAPCNVSDLEATEFDYWALGHIHKRSISTGRCT
;
A
#
# COMPACT_ATOMS: atom_id res chain seq x y z
N MET A 1 7.55 -2.07 25.72
CA MET A 1 6.77 -0.95 25.15
C MET A 1 5.71 -1.52 24.22
N ALA A 2 4.59 -0.83 24.04
CA ALA A 2 3.56 -1.25 23.08
C ALA A 2 3.97 -0.88 21.64
N PHE A 3 3.78 -1.80 20.69
CA PHE A 3 3.97 -1.52 19.26
C PHE A 3 2.86 -0.58 18.75
N ARG A 4 3.23 0.45 17.99
CA ARG A 4 2.30 1.43 17.42
C ARG A 4 2.66 1.67 15.96
N PHE A 5 1.65 1.74 15.11
CA PHE A 5 1.81 2.02 13.70
C PHE A 5 0.69 2.92 13.20
N VAL A 6 0.91 3.53 12.02
CA VAL A 6 -0.10 4.29 11.29
C VAL A 6 -0.29 3.60 9.95
N HIS A 7 -1.54 3.32 9.59
CA HIS A 7 -1.91 2.83 8.28
C HIS A 7 -2.52 3.98 7.47
N THR A 8 -1.91 4.26 6.31
CA THR A 8 -2.42 5.19 5.29
C THR A 8 -2.51 4.47 3.95
N ALA A 9 -3.57 4.71 3.19
CA ALA A 9 -3.77 4.17 1.85
C ALA A 9 -4.29 5.26 0.90
N ASP A 10 -4.19 5.01 -0.41
CA ASP A 10 -4.76 5.86 -1.47
C ASP A 10 -4.34 7.34 -1.38
N VAL A 11 -3.05 7.57 -1.17
CA VAL A 11 -2.48 8.92 -1.00
C VAL A 11 -2.61 9.77 -2.28
N HIS A 12 -2.75 9.13 -3.45
CA HIS A 12 -3.16 9.77 -4.72
C HIS A 12 -2.42 11.07 -5.01
N LEU A 13 -1.09 11.01 -4.92
CA LEU A 13 -0.23 12.19 -4.89
C LEU A 13 -0.36 13.12 -6.13
N ASP A 14 -0.93 12.64 -7.24
CA ASP A 14 -1.20 13.42 -8.48
C ASP A 14 -2.70 13.42 -8.92
N SER A 15 -3.60 12.76 -8.18
CA SER A 15 -4.95 12.46 -8.72
C SER A 15 -5.94 13.63 -8.82
N PRO A 16 -5.91 14.68 -7.96
CA PRO A 16 -6.85 15.79 -8.08
C PRO A 16 -6.69 16.52 -9.42
N LEU A 17 -5.44 16.84 -9.79
CA LEU A 17 -5.14 17.58 -11.01
C LEU A 17 -5.34 16.73 -12.26
N ARG A 18 -4.99 15.44 -12.23
CA ARG A 18 -5.25 14.52 -13.35
C ARG A 18 -6.75 14.31 -13.58
N SER A 19 -7.54 14.16 -12.52
CA SER A 19 -9.00 13.96 -12.63
C SER A 19 -9.72 15.22 -13.10
N LEU A 20 -9.23 16.40 -12.71
CA LEU A 20 -9.72 17.70 -13.18
C LEU A 20 -9.31 17.96 -14.64
N ALA A 21 -8.06 17.66 -15.01
CA ALA A 21 -7.54 17.77 -16.37
C ALA A 21 -8.27 16.85 -17.36
N LEU A 22 -8.65 15.64 -16.94
CA LEU A 22 -9.49 14.74 -17.75
C LEU A 22 -10.92 15.26 -17.96
N ARG A 23 -11.40 16.17 -17.12
CA ARG A 23 -12.75 16.74 -17.18
C ARG A 23 -12.80 18.15 -17.75
N ASN A 24 -11.64 18.79 -17.94
CA ASN A 24 -11.54 20.14 -18.48
C ASN A 24 -10.39 20.20 -19.51
N PRO A 25 -10.70 20.32 -20.82
CA PRO A 25 -9.72 20.29 -21.90
C PRO A 25 -8.63 21.39 -21.80
N GLU A 26 -8.99 22.60 -21.36
CA GLU A 26 -8.03 23.71 -21.20
C GLU A 26 -7.05 23.45 -20.06
N LEU A 27 -7.54 22.89 -18.95
CA LEU A 27 -6.71 22.39 -17.86
C LEU A 27 -5.88 21.17 -18.29
N GLY A 28 -6.39 20.35 -19.21
CA GLY A 28 -5.65 19.23 -19.82
C GLY A 28 -4.46 19.68 -20.67
N GLU A 29 -4.59 20.76 -21.42
CA GLU A 29 -3.49 21.35 -22.20
C GLU A 29 -2.43 22.03 -21.33
N LEU A 30 -2.84 22.61 -20.18
CA LEU A 30 -1.94 23.18 -19.18
C LEU A 30 -1.32 22.13 -18.25
N TYR A 31 -1.95 20.96 -18.13
CA TYR A 31 -1.48 19.84 -17.32
C TYR A 31 -0.43 19.05 -18.09
N ASP A 32 0.80 19.55 -18.03
CA ASP A 32 1.97 18.77 -18.39
C ASP A 32 2.21 17.73 -17.27
N GLY A 33 1.65 16.53 -17.46
CA GLY A 33 1.67 15.44 -16.48
C GLY A 33 3.07 15.10 -15.96
N ASP A 34 4.11 15.49 -16.70
CA ASP A 34 5.52 15.29 -16.37
C ASP A 34 6.08 16.36 -15.38
N GLN A 35 5.56 17.59 -15.37
CA GLN A 35 6.01 18.69 -14.49
C GLN A 35 5.42 18.58 -13.06
N THR A 36 4.13 18.23 -12.96
CA THR A 36 3.45 18.03 -11.66
C THR A 36 4.08 16.86 -10.89
N SER A 37 4.46 15.85 -11.66
CA SER A 37 5.22 14.64 -11.29
C SER A 37 6.47 14.88 -10.43
N MET A 38 7.32 15.86 -10.79
CA MET A 38 8.60 16.09 -10.10
C MET A 38 8.44 16.82 -8.77
N LYS A 39 7.52 17.79 -8.68
CA LYS A 39 7.20 18.47 -7.42
C LYS A 39 6.58 17.49 -6.42
N THR A 40 5.67 16.65 -6.90
CA THR A 40 5.05 15.59 -6.12
C THR A 40 6.08 14.59 -5.61
N ALA A 41 6.98 14.13 -6.48
CA ALA A 41 8.06 13.21 -6.10
C ALA A 41 8.97 13.80 -5.04
N ARG A 42 9.41 15.05 -5.24
CA ARG A 42 10.26 15.76 -4.28
C ARG A 42 9.57 15.92 -2.93
N PHE A 43 8.30 16.31 -2.92
CA PHE A 43 7.53 16.43 -1.68
C PHE A 43 7.45 15.08 -0.94
N LEU A 44 7.15 14.00 -1.66
CA LEU A 44 7.16 12.65 -1.09
C LEU A 44 8.54 12.29 -0.52
N SER A 45 9.62 12.51 -1.26
CA SER A 45 10.99 12.29 -0.77
C SER A 45 11.28 13.06 0.51
N GLU A 46 10.86 14.33 0.58
CA GLU A 46 11.07 15.19 1.75
C GLU A 46 10.31 14.67 2.98
N GLN A 47 9.06 14.20 2.80
CA GLN A 47 8.29 13.62 3.90
C GLN A 47 8.83 12.26 4.35
N ILE A 48 9.27 11.41 3.41
CA ILE A 48 9.94 10.15 3.73
C ILE A 48 11.24 10.39 4.50
N ARG A 49 12.07 11.34 4.06
CA ARG A 49 13.30 11.72 4.76
C ARG A 49 13.03 12.19 6.18
N ARG A 50 11.93 12.91 6.41
CA ARG A 50 11.51 13.32 7.76
C ARG A 50 11.16 12.12 8.65
N LEU A 51 10.49 11.10 8.11
CA LEU A 51 10.20 9.85 8.83
C LEU A 51 11.48 9.07 9.15
N ASP A 52 12.38 8.96 8.17
CA ASP A 52 13.69 8.33 8.32
C ASP A 52 14.53 8.99 9.44
N GLN A 53 14.62 10.32 9.43
CA GLN A 53 15.31 11.10 10.48
C GLN A 53 14.70 10.94 11.86
N ALA A 54 13.42 10.59 11.95
CA ALA A 54 12.73 10.30 13.20
C ALA A 54 12.84 8.81 13.62
N GLY A 55 13.56 7.98 12.86
CA GLY A 55 13.69 6.55 13.12
C GLY A 55 12.41 5.74 12.84
N VAL A 56 11.48 6.29 12.06
CA VAL A 56 10.21 5.63 11.74
C VAL A 56 10.38 4.76 10.50
N ARG A 57 10.16 3.45 10.65
CA ARG A 57 10.17 2.48 9.54
C ARG A 57 8.91 2.63 8.69
N VAL A 58 9.06 2.55 7.38
CA VAL A 58 7.95 2.71 6.42
C VAL A 58 7.86 1.48 5.52
N PHE A 59 6.65 1.01 5.28
CA PHE A 59 6.35 -0.16 4.45
C PHE A 59 5.34 0.25 3.37
N ILE A 60 5.69 0.04 2.10
CA ILE A 60 4.92 0.53 0.95
C ILE A 60 4.64 -0.62 0.00
N ILE A 61 3.36 -0.85 -0.30
CA ILE A 61 2.91 -1.59 -1.48
C ILE A 61 2.44 -0.62 -2.55
N ARG A 62 2.64 -0.98 -3.82
CA ARG A 62 2.21 -0.21 -4.99
C ARG A 62 0.88 -0.74 -5.51
N GLY A 63 -0.08 0.16 -5.69
CA GLY A 63 -1.37 -0.15 -6.31
C GLY A 63 -1.34 -0.05 -7.85
N ASN A 64 -2.52 -0.10 -8.46
CA ASN A 64 -2.70 0.00 -9.92
C ASN A 64 -2.16 1.33 -10.49
N HIS A 65 -2.35 2.44 -9.79
CA HIS A 65 -1.88 3.76 -10.22
C HIS A 65 -0.35 3.90 -10.15
N ASP A 66 0.27 3.35 -9.10
CA ASP A 66 1.71 3.37 -8.92
C ASP A 66 2.44 2.47 -9.93
N ALA A 67 1.81 1.35 -10.31
CA ALA A 67 2.32 0.49 -11.37
C ALA A 67 2.43 1.23 -12.72
N LEU A 68 1.70 2.34 -12.93
CA LEU A 68 1.76 3.15 -14.13
C LEU A 68 2.72 4.34 -14.04
N SER A 69 3.12 4.78 -12.85
CA SER A 69 3.95 5.97 -12.67
C SER A 69 5.44 5.64 -12.81
N LYS A 70 6.13 6.28 -13.76
CA LYS A 70 7.59 6.19 -13.91
C LYS A 70 8.33 6.86 -12.74
N ILE A 71 7.73 7.88 -12.15
CA ILE A 71 8.36 8.72 -11.14
C ILE A 71 8.43 8.02 -9.78
N THR A 72 7.33 7.39 -9.35
CA THR A 72 7.33 6.61 -8.10
C THR A 72 8.20 5.35 -8.19
N ARG A 73 8.53 4.90 -9.41
CA ARG A 73 9.50 3.83 -9.68
C ARG A 73 10.95 4.30 -9.54
N GLU A 74 11.26 5.52 -9.97
CA GLU A 74 12.62 6.08 -9.97
C GLU A 74 13.00 6.79 -8.66
N LEU A 75 12.03 7.03 -7.79
CA LEU A 75 12.24 7.55 -6.43
C LEU A 75 13.18 6.64 -5.62
N ALA A 76 14.33 7.20 -5.22
CA ALA A 76 15.23 6.56 -4.27
C ALA A 76 14.71 6.74 -2.84
N TYR A 77 14.61 5.64 -2.10
CA TYR A 77 14.16 5.62 -0.71
C TYR A 77 15.32 5.27 0.24
N PRO A 78 15.33 5.81 1.47
CA PRO A 78 16.30 5.40 2.50
C PRO A 78 16.05 3.96 2.98
N GLU A 79 17.04 3.36 3.65
CA GLU A 79 16.97 1.96 4.14
C GLU A 79 15.85 1.71 5.15
N SER A 80 15.37 2.75 5.82
CA SER A 80 14.21 2.67 6.73
C SER A 80 12.90 2.35 6.01
N VAL A 81 12.87 2.49 4.68
CA VAL A 81 11.70 2.27 3.82
C VAL A 81 11.83 0.94 3.07
N LYS A 82 10.84 0.06 3.25
CA LYS A 82 10.65 -1.12 2.42
C LYS A 82 9.55 -0.86 1.39
N VAL A 83 9.92 -0.85 0.12
CA VAL A 83 8.95 -0.96 -0.99
C VAL A 83 8.88 -2.42 -1.42
N TYR A 84 7.69 -3.02 -1.37
CA TYR A 84 7.48 -4.41 -1.78
C TYR A 84 7.47 -4.53 -3.31
N GLY A 85 7.99 -5.65 -3.82
CA GLY A 85 7.96 -5.96 -5.25
C GLY A 85 6.68 -6.71 -5.68
N GLY A 86 6.67 -7.17 -6.93
CA GLY A 86 5.62 -8.05 -7.47
C GLY A 86 5.70 -9.51 -6.99
N ARG A 87 6.53 -9.79 -5.98
CA ARG A 87 6.65 -11.10 -5.33
C ARG A 87 6.35 -10.94 -3.84
N PRO A 88 5.68 -11.92 -3.21
CA PRO A 88 5.27 -11.84 -1.82
C PRO A 88 6.50 -11.86 -0.90
N GLU A 89 6.57 -10.90 0.02
CA GLU A 89 7.62 -10.84 1.03
C GLU A 89 7.02 -10.65 2.43
N ALA A 90 7.74 -11.13 3.44
CA ALA A 90 7.40 -10.97 4.85
C ALA A 90 8.66 -10.48 5.57
N ILE A 91 8.55 -9.35 6.25
CA ILE A 91 9.67 -8.70 6.94
C ILE A 91 9.41 -8.75 8.45
N SER A 92 10.29 -9.43 9.18
CA SER A 92 10.26 -9.44 10.65
C SER A 92 10.81 -8.13 11.20
N LEU A 93 10.08 -7.54 12.15
CA LEU A 93 10.51 -6.43 12.97
C LEU A 93 10.81 -6.98 14.36
N GLU A 94 12.10 -7.04 14.66
CA GLU A 94 12.57 -7.40 15.98
C GLU A 94 12.21 -6.29 16.96
N SER A 95 11.61 -6.68 18.07
CA SER A 95 10.98 -5.76 19.01
C SER A 95 11.67 -5.85 20.38
N GLY A 96 13.02 -5.80 20.40
CA GLY A 96 13.82 -5.98 21.62
C GLY A 96 13.62 -7.33 22.33
N ASP A 97 14.43 -7.63 23.35
CA ASP A 97 14.58 -8.98 23.91
C ASP A 97 13.32 -9.61 24.57
N ARG A 98 12.16 -8.94 24.58
CA ARG A 98 10.94 -9.43 25.24
C ARG A 98 9.60 -9.08 24.57
N ALA A 99 9.57 -8.40 23.42
CA ALA A 99 8.29 -8.10 22.79
C ALA A 99 7.98 -9.08 21.65
N THR A 100 6.69 -9.37 21.50
CA THR A 100 6.16 -10.19 20.40
C THR A 100 6.68 -9.64 19.07
N PRO A 101 7.30 -10.47 18.21
CA PRO A 101 7.74 -10.04 16.89
C PRO A 101 6.54 -9.53 16.07
N VAL A 102 6.80 -8.56 15.21
CA VAL A 102 5.80 -8.09 14.24
C VAL A 102 6.29 -8.42 12.85
N VAL A 103 5.47 -9.11 12.06
CA VAL A 103 5.80 -9.49 10.68
C VAL A 103 4.91 -8.72 9.73
N ILE A 104 5.53 -7.93 8.86
CA ILE A 104 4.84 -7.16 7.82
C ILE A 104 4.90 -7.94 6.51
N HIS A 105 3.76 -8.41 6.05
CA HIS A 105 3.59 -9.11 4.78
C HIS A 105 3.10 -8.14 3.71
N GLY A 106 3.72 -8.17 2.54
CA GLY A 106 3.36 -7.25 1.46
C GLY A 106 3.61 -7.83 0.07
N LEU A 107 2.78 -7.37 -0.87
CA LEU A 107 2.86 -7.68 -2.28
C LEU A 107 2.34 -6.49 -3.08
N SER A 108 3.20 -5.91 -3.92
CA SER A 108 2.81 -4.87 -4.86
C SER A 108 2.22 -5.45 -6.13
N PHE A 109 1.43 -4.65 -6.84
CA PHE A 109 0.96 -5.01 -8.16
C PHE A 109 2.14 -5.09 -9.14
N ALA A 110 2.31 -6.23 -9.79
CA ALA A 110 3.32 -6.40 -10.84
C ALA A 110 2.95 -5.62 -12.12
N GLN A 111 1.65 -5.43 -12.36
CA GLN A 111 1.09 -4.76 -13.53
C GLN A 111 -0.09 -3.88 -13.11
N ALA A 112 -0.43 -2.90 -13.92
CA ALA A 112 -1.53 -1.97 -13.63
C ALA A 112 -2.89 -2.66 -13.53
N GLN A 113 -3.10 -3.70 -14.33
CA GLN A 113 -4.27 -4.57 -14.24
C GLN A 113 -3.94 -5.78 -13.37
N CYS A 114 -4.82 -6.11 -12.44
CA CYS A 114 -4.66 -7.27 -11.59
C CYS A 114 -6.03 -7.96 -11.39
N PRO A 115 -6.53 -8.71 -12.38
CA PRO A 115 -7.85 -9.32 -12.30
C PRO A 115 -7.90 -10.54 -11.34
N GLU A 116 -6.74 -11.11 -11.01
CA GLU A 116 -6.62 -12.25 -10.11
C GLU A 116 -6.54 -11.84 -8.65
N SER A 117 -7.12 -12.62 -7.75
CA SER A 117 -6.85 -12.47 -6.31
C SER A 117 -5.37 -12.68 -6.00
N LEU A 118 -4.83 -11.83 -5.13
CA LEU A 118 -3.44 -11.94 -4.66
C LEU A 118 -3.33 -12.61 -3.29
N VAL A 119 -4.44 -12.82 -2.57
CA VAL A 119 -4.43 -13.29 -1.17
C VAL A 119 -3.69 -14.62 -1.04
N GLY A 120 -3.98 -15.59 -1.92
CA GLY A 120 -3.32 -16.90 -1.91
C GLY A 120 -1.82 -16.89 -2.26
N LYS A 121 -1.27 -15.75 -2.69
CA LYS A 121 0.16 -15.59 -2.97
C LYS A 121 0.96 -15.15 -1.74
N TYR A 122 0.31 -14.69 -0.66
CA TYR A 122 1.01 -14.25 0.54
C TYR A 122 1.74 -15.40 1.22
N LYS A 123 2.83 -15.06 1.93
CA LYS A 123 3.52 -16.04 2.78
C LYS A 123 2.59 -16.43 3.94
N PRO A 124 2.69 -17.67 4.46
CA PRO A 124 1.89 -18.09 5.61
C PRO A 124 2.21 -17.25 6.84
N ARG A 125 1.28 -17.21 7.79
CA ARG A 125 1.48 -16.53 9.07
C ARG A 125 2.69 -17.10 9.80
N VAL A 126 3.40 -16.23 10.50
CA VAL A 126 4.48 -16.62 11.40
C VAL A 126 3.88 -16.82 12.79
N GLU A 127 4.01 -18.02 13.32
CA GLU A 127 3.51 -18.37 14.66
C GLU A 127 4.26 -17.59 15.75
N GLY A 128 3.53 -17.15 16.78
CA GLY A 128 4.10 -16.35 17.86
C GLY A 128 4.41 -14.89 17.52
N ALA A 129 4.10 -14.44 16.30
CA ALA A 129 4.23 -13.05 15.86
C ALA A 129 2.87 -12.41 15.59
N VAL A 130 2.83 -11.07 15.64
CA VAL A 130 1.73 -10.27 15.10
C VAL A 130 1.95 -10.11 13.60
N ASN A 131 1.06 -10.68 12.79
CA ASN A 131 1.11 -10.71 11.33
C ASN A 131 0.22 -9.60 10.75
N ILE A 132 0.84 -8.67 10.04
CA ILE A 132 0.17 -7.54 9.39
C ILE A 132 0.29 -7.69 7.88
N GLY A 133 -0.82 -7.86 7.18
CA GLY A 133 -0.87 -7.90 5.72
C GLY A 133 -1.17 -6.54 5.10
N LEU A 134 -0.42 -6.15 4.07
CA LEU A 134 -0.67 -4.94 3.27
C LEU A 134 -1.24 -5.34 1.92
N LEU A 135 -2.47 -4.95 1.57
CA LEU A 135 -3.09 -5.32 0.29
C LEU A 135 -3.87 -4.17 -0.36
N HIS A 136 -3.59 -3.90 -1.63
CA HIS A 136 -4.38 -2.98 -2.45
C HIS A 136 -5.44 -3.80 -3.20
N THR A 137 -6.73 -3.67 -2.87
CA THR A 137 -7.76 -4.60 -3.39
C THR A 137 -9.15 -3.99 -3.48
N SER A 138 -9.91 -4.39 -4.50
CA SER A 138 -11.36 -4.24 -4.59
C SER A 138 -12.05 -5.25 -3.66
N LEU A 139 -12.13 -4.92 -2.36
CA LEU A 139 -12.80 -5.77 -1.36
C LEU A 139 -14.29 -5.96 -1.69
N ALA A 140 -14.71 -7.22 -1.81
CA ALA A 140 -16.08 -7.66 -2.04
C ALA A 140 -16.78 -7.00 -3.25
N GLY A 141 -16.09 -6.97 -4.40
CA GLY A 141 -16.71 -6.81 -5.73
C GLY A 141 -17.73 -5.68 -5.80
N THR A 142 -17.39 -4.51 -5.23
CA THR A 142 -18.29 -3.37 -5.17
C THR A 142 -18.79 -3.08 -6.60
N ARG A 143 -20.10 -3.22 -6.83
CA ARG A 143 -20.70 -3.08 -8.18
C ARG A 143 -20.25 -1.74 -8.78
N GLY A 144 -19.50 -1.80 -9.89
CA GLY A 144 -19.03 -0.63 -10.64
C GLY A 144 -17.53 -0.31 -10.53
N HIS A 145 -16.73 -1.12 -9.84
CA HIS A 145 -15.26 -0.98 -9.82
C HIS A 145 -14.57 -2.07 -10.64
N ASP A 146 -13.49 -1.70 -11.33
CA ASP A 146 -12.62 -2.65 -12.03
C ASP A 146 -12.02 -3.65 -11.01
N PRO A 147 -11.91 -4.95 -11.36
CA PRO A 147 -11.37 -5.95 -10.46
C PRO A 147 -9.85 -5.76 -10.31
N TYR A 148 -9.44 -5.13 -9.21
CA TYR A 148 -8.05 -4.98 -8.82
C TYR A 148 -7.77 -5.85 -7.60
N ALA A 149 -7.05 -6.94 -7.81
CA ALA A 149 -6.77 -7.99 -6.83
C ALA A 149 -8.00 -8.40 -6.03
N PRO A 150 -9.15 -8.73 -6.66
CA PRO A 150 -10.42 -8.90 -5.97
C PRO A 150 -10.31 -9.98 -4.88
N CYS A 151 -10.78 -9.66 -3.68
CA CYS A 151 -10.90 -10.61 -2.58
C CYS A 151 -12.17 -10.36 -1.78
N ASN A 152 -12.57 -11.35 -0.99
CA ASN A 152 -13.63 -11.21 -0.01
C ASN A 152 -13.06 -11.25 1.42
N VAL A 153 -13.88 -10.93 2.42
CA VAL A 153 -13.44 -10.92 3.83
C VAL A 153 -13.03 -12.32 4.30
N SER A 154 -13.74 -13.38 3.88
CA SER A 154 -13.39 -14.75 4.27
C SER A 154 -12.03 -15.21 3.71
N ASP A 155 -11.60 -14.73 2.54
CA ASP A 155 -10.27 -15.01 2.00
C ASP A 155 -9.20 -14.43 2.92
N LEU A 156 -9.42 -13.20 3.43
CA LEU A 156 -8.51 -12.52 4.34
C LEU A 156 -8.49 -13.20 5.71
N GLU A 157 -9.65 -13.59 6.24
CA GLU A 157 -9.74 -14.32 7.51
C GLU A 157 -9.04 -15.69 7.43
N ALA A 158 -9.13 -16.39 6.28
CA ALA A 158 -8.46 -17.66 6.07
C ALA A 158 -6.92 -17.58 6.09
N THR A 159 -6.34 -16.37 5.98
CA THR A 159 -4.89 -16.17 6.15
C THR A 159 -4.45 -16.16 7.61
N GLU A 160 -5.39 -16.01 8.54
CA GLU A 160 -5.13 -15.95 9.98
C GLU A 160 -4.14 -14.84 10.38
N PHE A 161 -4.10 -13.76 9.59
CA PHE A 161 -3.35 -12.55 9.94
C PHE A 161 -4.11 -11.72 10.96
N ASP A 162 -3.36 -11.11 11.88
CA ASP A 162 -3.91 -10.30 12.97
C ASP A 162 -4.48 -8.96 12.46
N TYR A 163 -3.98 -8.44 11.34
CA TYR A 163 -4.47 -7.21 10.73
C TYR A 163 -4.27 -7.17 9.21
N TRP A 164 -5.25 -6.65 8.48
CA TRP A 164 -5.14 -6.31 7.07
C TRP A 164 -5.24 -4.81 6.84
N ALA A 165 -4.14 -4.21 6.39
CA ALA A 165 -4.05 -2.84 5.92
C ALA A 165 -4.47 -2.78 4.44
N LEU A 166 -5.75 -2.52 4.21
CA LEU A 166 -6.32 -2.45 2.86
C LEU A 166 -6.28 -1.03 2.27
N GLY A 167 -6.00 -0.94 0.97
CA GLY A 167 -6.21 0.25 0.14
C GLY A 167 -7.12 -0.02 -1.05
N HIS A 168 -7.27 0.96 -1.95
CA HIS A 168 -8.13 1.00 -3.16
C HIS A 168 -9.51 1.62 -2.96
N ILE A 169 -10.15 1.41 -1.81
CA ILE A 169 -11.48 1.98 -1.51
C ILE A 169 -11.29 3.35 -0.84
N HIS A 170 -11.60 4.42 -1.57
CA HIS A 170 -11.44 5.82 -1.10
C HIS A 170 -12.41 6.23 0.02
N LYS A 171 -13.20 5.29 0.53
CA LYS A 171 -14.07 5.47 1.69
C LYS A 171 -13.52 4.65 2.84
N ARG A 172 -13.19 5.33 3.95
CA ARG A 172 -12.79 4.66 5.19
C ARG A 172 -13.84 3.62 5.59
N SER A 173 -13.39 2.39 5.79
CA SER A 173 -14.18 1.29 6.31
C SER A 173 -13.35 0.52 7.34
N ILE A 174 -14.01 -0.03 8.35
CA ILE A 174 -13.41 -0.95 9.32
C ILE A 174 -14.32 -2.16 9.37
N SER A 175 -13.75 -3.34 9.10
CA SER A 175 -14.42 -4.61 9.33
C SER A 175 -13.69 -5.32 10.46
N THR A 176 -14.43 -5.72 11.50
CA THR A 176 -13.91 -6.56 12.57
C THR A 176 -14.23 -8.01 12.24
N GLY A 177 -13.22 -8.79 11.88
CA GLY A 177 -13.32 -10.24 11.72
C GLY A 177 -12.99 -10.98 13.00
N ARG A 178 -12.85 -12.31 12.93
CA ARG A 178 -12.25 -13.12 14.01
C ARG A 178 -10.73 -12.90 14.06
N CYS A 179 -10.28 -11.68 14.32
CA CYS A 179 -8.89 -11.46 14.72
C CYS A 179 -8.76 -11.97 16.16
N THR A 180 -8.22 -13.19 16.32
CA THR A 180 -7.89 -13.77 17.63
C THR A 180 -6.61 -13.18 18.17
#